data_AF-A0A940QL45-F1
#
_entry.id   AF-A0A940QL45-F1
#
_cell.length_a   1.000
_cell.length_b   1.000
_cell.length_c   1.000
_cell.angle_alpha   90.00
_cell.angle_beta   90.00
_cell.angle_gamma   90.00
#
_symmetry.space_group_name_H-M   'P 1'
#
loop_
_entity.id
_entity.type
_entity.pdbx_description
1 polymer ?
#
loop_
_entity_poly.entity_id
_entity_poly.type
_entity_poly.pdbx_seq_one_letter_code
_entity_poly.pdbx_strand_id
1 'polypeptide(L)'
;MKEIILNTKKNGMLVLILTLLGLVAAIATLICGGIILDYGGSPFLLILGILWLALGWIPFCGLKVIGPQEALVLTLFGKYIGTLKESGFYFVNPFCTAVNPAAKTKLNQSGDVNNSKKNIIVSSEGTAVSTETVSKKLSLKAMTLNNNRQKINDCLGNPVEIGIAVIWRVVDTAKAVFEVDNYKEYLSLQCDSALRNIVRIYP
;
A
#
# COMPACT_ATOMS: atom_id res chain seq x y z
N MET A 1 -13.79 13.79 4.52
CA MET A 1 -12.81 13.86 5.64
C MET A 1 -11.65 14.79 5.27
N LYS A 2 -10.96 15.41 6.25
CA LYS A 2 -9.74 16.21 5.99
C LYS A 2 -8.50 15.34 6.15
N GLU A 3 -7.57 15.43 5.22
CA GLU A 3 -6.31 14.69 5.25
C GLU A 3 -5.37 15.18 6.37
N ILE A 4 -4.76 14.24 7.09
CA ILE A 4 -3.75 14.51 8.11
C ILE A 4 -2.42 13.94 7.60
N ILE A 5 -1.48 14.81 7.27
CA ILE A 5 -0.16 14.41 6.77
C ILE A 5 0.74 14.14 7.98
N LEU A 6 1.17 12.89 8.13
CA LEU A 6 2.11 12.52 9.18
C LEU A 6 3.53 12.81 8.69
N ASN A 7 4.15 13.86 9.21
CA ASN A 7 5.58 14.10 9.03
C ASN A 7 6.34 13.42 10.17
N THR A 8 6.37 12.09 10.15
CA THR A 8 7.18 11.35 11.12
C THR A 8 8.64 11.46 10.68
N LYS A 9 9.51 12.06 11.51
CA LYS A 9 10.94 12.19 11.21
C LYS A 9 11.52 10.85 10.73
N LYS A 10 12.43 10.92 9.75
CA LYS A 10 13.11 9.83 8.99
C LYS A 10 13.91 8.84 9.87
N ASN A 11 13.35 8.38 10.98
CA ASN A 11 14.00 7.51 11.95
C ASN A 11 13.86 6.03 11.57
N GLY A 12 13.22 5.69 10.44
CA GLY A 12 13.06 4.29 10.04
C GLY A 12 14.39 3.55 9.94
N MET A 13 15.43 4.20 9.41
CA MET A 13 16.75 3.58 9.25
C MET A 13 17.42 3.35 10.60
N LEU A 14 17.30 4.33 11.50
CA LEU A 14 17.83 4.23 12.87
C LEU A 14 17.14 3.09 13.61
N VAL A 15 15.80 2.99 13.54
CA VAL A 15 15.04 1.91 14.17
C VAL A 15 15.45 0.55 13.62
N LEU A 16 15.65 0.42 12.30
CA LEU A 16 16.13 -0.83 11.69
C LEU A 16 17.51 -1.24 12.24
N ILE A 17 18.45 -0.30 12.32
CA ILE A 17 19.78 -0.57 12.88
C ILE A 17 19.67 -0.99 14.36
N LEU A 18 18.84 -0.29 15.15
CA LEU A 18 18.60 -0.62 16.55
C LEU A 18 17.99 -2.01 16.72
N THR A 19 17.03 -2.40 15.88
CA THR A 19 16.39 -3.72 15.95
C THR A 19 17.33 -4.83 15.52
N LEU A 20 18.19 -4.56 14.53
CA LEU A 20 19.23 -5.51 14.10
C LEU A 20 20.26 -5.73 15.23
N LEU A 21 20.75 -4.64 15.85
CA LEU A 21 21.65 -4.72 16.99
C LEU A 21 21.01 -5.43 18.18
N GLY A 22 19.73 -5.17 18.45
CA GLY A 22 18.95 -5.87 19.48
C GLY A 22 18.82 -7.37 19.23
N LEU A 23 18.72 -7.82 17.96
CA LEU A 23 18.73 -9.24 17.60
C LEU A 23 20.09 -9.90 17.85
N VAL A 24 21.18 -9.23 17.48
CA VAL A 24 22.54 -9.73 17.77
C VAL A 24 22.78 -9.82 19.28
N ALA A 25 22.34 -8.81 20.03
CA ALA A 25 22.38 -8.82 21.49
C ALA A 25 21.55 -9.97 22.07
N ALA A 26 20.35 -10.24 21.54
CA ALA A 26 19.52 -11.37 21.99
C ALA A 26 20.23 -12.71 21.81
N ILE A 27 20.88 -12.94 20.67
CA ILE A 27 21.66 -14.17 20.40
C ILE A 27 22.82 -14.27 21.39
N ALA A 28 23.56 -13.18 21.62
CA ALA A 28 24.66 -13.16 22.59
C ALA A 28 24.18 -13.47 24.01
N THR A 29 23.06 -12.90 24.45
CA THR A 29 22.47 -13.18 25.76
C THR A 29 22.01 -14.63 25.91
N LEU A 30 21.58 -15.27 24.82
CA LEU A 30 21.17 -16.67 24.81
C LEU A 30 22.39 -17.60 24.98
N ILE A 31 23.49 -17.31 24.27
CA ILE A 31 24.76 -18.06 24.38
C ILE A 31 25.36 -17.89 25.78
N CYS A 32 25.47 -16.65 26.27
CA CYS A 32 25.97 -16.39 27.63
C CYS A 32 25.07 -16.99 28.71
N GLY A 33 23.76 -16.95 28.53
CA GLY A 33 22.79 -17.57 29.43
C GLY A 33 22.91 -19.09 29.47
N GLY A 34 23.18 -19.74 28.33
CA GLY A 34 23.46 -21.18 28.27
C GLY A 34 24.72 -21.58 29.03
N ILE A 35 25.82 -20.85 28.79
CA ILE A 35 27.11 -21.11 29.47
C ILE A 35 26.94 -20.95 31.00
N ILE A 36 26.28 -19.89 31.46
CA ILE A 36 26.07 -19.63 32.90
C ILE A 36 25.23 -20.74 33.55
N LEU A 37 24.28 -21.33 32.83
CA LEU A 37 23.43 -22.41 33.33
C LEU A 37 24.25 -23.70 33.51
N ASP A 38 25.17 -24.01 32.59
CA ASP A 38 26.08 -25.16 32.71
C ASP A 38 27.04 -25.03 33.91
N TYR A 39 27.39 -23.81 34.33
CA TYR A 39 28.17 -23.54 35.55
C TYR A 39 27.32 -23.43 36.83
N GLY A 40 26.02 -23.80 36.78
CA GLY A 40 25.12 -23.80 37.94
C GLY A 40 24.53 -22.42 38.30
N GLY A 41 24.60 -21.44 37.40
CA GLY A 41 23.97 -20.13 37.57
C GLY A 41 22.46 -20.13 37.32
N SER A 42 21.80 -19.01 37.64
CA SER A 42 20.36 -18.86 37.46
C SER A 42 19.95 -18.81 35.97
N PRO A 43 18.85 -19.46 35.55
CA PRO A 43 18.39 -19.50 34.15
C PRO A 43 17.75 -18.18 33.67
N PHE A 44 17.73 -17.14 34.49
CA PHE A 44 17.04 -15.87 34.22
C PHE A 44 17.47 -15.21 32.91
N LEU A 45 18.78 -15.19 32.63
CA LEU A 45 19.35 -14.62 31.40
C LEU A 45 18.90 -15.36 30.14
N LEU A 46 18.76 -16.68 30.23
CA LEU A 46 18.31 -17.54 29.12
C LEU A 46 16.83 -17.26 28.80
N ILE A 47 15.98 -17.18 29.83
CA ILE A 47 14.56 -16.85 29.69
C ILE A 47 14.39 -15.45 29.07
N LEU A 48 15.18 -14.47 29.53
CA LEU A 48 15.13 -13.11 28.99
C LEU A 48 15.56 -13.05 27.52
N GLY A 49 16.59 -13.80 27.13
CA GLY A 49 17.06 -13.91 25.75
C GLY A 49 15.99 -14.53 24.83
N ILE A 50 15.34 -15.61 25.27
CA ILE A 50 14.23 -16.24 24.51
C ILE A 50 13.07 -15.27 24.35
N LEU A 51 12.67 -14.58 25.41
CA LEU A 51 11.55 -13.63 25.38
C LEU A 51 11.86 -12.44 24.45
N TRP A 52 13.10 -11.94 24.47
CA TRP A 52 13.54 -10.88 23.58
C TRP A 52 13.54 -11.32 22.11
N LEU A 53 14.01 -12.54 21.81
CA LEU A 53 13.99 -13.10 20.46
C LEU A 53 12.55 -13.32 19.97
N ALA A 54 11.67 -13.78 20.86
CA ALA A 54 10.25 -13.97 20.60
C ALA A 54 9.46 -12.65 20.45
N LEU A 55 9.99 -11.50 20.85
CA LEU A 55 9.35 -10.18 20.65
C LEU A 55 10.07 -9.34 19.57
N GLY A 56 11.31 -9.67 19.24
CA GLY A 56 12.19 -8.89 18.36
C GLY A 56 11.75 -8.79 16.90
N TRP A 57 10.82 -9.64 16.46
CA TRP A 57 10.26 -9.60 15.10
C TRP A 57 9.15 -8.55 14.93
N ILE A 58 8.46 -8.17 16.00
CA ILE A 58 7.36 -7.18 15.99
C ILE A 58 7.77 -5.83 15.38
N PRO A 59 8.90 -5.20 15.74
CA PRO A 59 9.27 -3.91 15.17
C PRO A 59 9.57 -3.97 13.66
N PHE A 60 9.95 -5.13 13.10
CA PHE A 60 10.13 -5.27 11.66
C PHE A 60 8.82 -5.08 10.88
N CYS A 61 7.67 -5.46 11.46
CA CYS A 61 6.36 -5.26 10.84
C CYS A 61 5.97 -3.78 10.70
N GLY A 62 6.54 -2.90 11.53
CA GLY A 62 6.28 -1.46 11.55
C GLY A 62 7.09 -0.64 10.54
N LEU A 63 8.09 -1.23 9.88
CA LEU A 63 8.92 -0.52 8.91
C LEU A 63 8.22 -0.39 7.55
N LYS A 64 8.13 0.84 7.02
CA LYS A 64 7.48 1.14 5.73
C LYS A 64 8.36 2.05 4.88
N VAL A 65 8.53 1.70 3.60
CA VAL A 65 9.26 2.49 2.60
C VAL A 65 8.29 3.16 1.64
N ILE A 66 8.37 4.48 1.52
CA ILE A 66 7.59 5.28 0.57
C ILE A 66 8.53 5.89 -0.47
N GLY A 67 8.26 5.63 -1.75
CA GLY A 67 8.98 6.21 -2.87
C GLY A 67 8.56 7.65 -3.19
N PRO A 68 9.25 8.33 -4.12
CA PRO A 68 8.86 9.66 -4.54
C PRO A 68 7.48 9.64 -5.23
N GLN A 69 6.62 10.60 -4.88
CA GLN A 69 5.25 10.72 -5.40
C GLN A 69 4.37 9.48 -5.16
N GLU A 70 4.67 8.73 -4.09
CA GLU A 70 3.80 7.67 -3.56
C GLU A 70 3.21 8.12 -2.22
N ALA A 71 2.03 7.64 -1.90
CA ALA A 71 1.39 7.84 -0.61
C ALA A 71 0.94 6.53 0.02
N LEU A 72 0.91 6.51 1.35
CA LEU A 72 0.41 5.39 2.14
C LEU A 72 -0.61 5.90 3.16
N VAL A 73 -1.86 5.47 3.00
CA VAL A 73 -2.96 5.78 3.93
C VAL A 73 -2.97 4.73 5.03
N LEU A 74 -2.90 5.17 6.29
CA LEU A 74 -2.77 4.29 7.45
C LEU A 74 -4.00 4.34 8.35
N THR A 75 -4.43 3.15 8.76
CA THR A 75 -5.47 2.94 9.78
C THR A 75 -4.92 2.11 10.93
N LEU A 76 -5.38 2.38 12.14
CA LEU A 76 -5.11 1.59 13.34
C LEU A 76 -6.44 1.21 13.96
N PHE A 77 -6.68 -0.09 14.10
CA PHE A 77 -7.94 -0.65 14.61
C PHE A 77 -9.19 -0.03 13.96
N GLY A 78 -9.15 0.17 12.63
CA GLY A 78 -10.26 0.77 11.87
C GLY A 78 -10.36 2.30 11.91
N LYS A 79 -9.58 2.98 12.75
CA LYS A 79 -9.54 4.45 12.79
C LYS A 79 -8.45 5.00 11.88
N TYR A 80 -8.78 6.01 11.08
CA TYR A 80 -7.79 6.75 10.29
C TYR A 80 -6.83 7.52 11.22
N ILE A 81 -5.53 7.31 11.06
CA ILE A 81 -4.50 8.05 11.80
C ILE A 81 -3.88 9.14 10.94
N GLY A 82 -3.67 8.86 9.65
CA GLY A 82 -3.03 9.80 8.75
C GLY A 82 -2.47 9.14 7.50
N THR A 83 -1.87 9.97 6.66
CA THR A 83 -1.23 9.57 5.41
C THR A 83 0.24 9.96 5.41
N LEU A 84 1.10 9.06 4.94
CA LEU A 84 2.50 9.35 4.62
C LEU A 84 2.61 9.70 3.12
N LYS A 85 3.10 10.90 2.77
CA LYS A 85 3.29 11.35 1.37
C LYS A 85 4.75 11.61 0.99
N GLU A 86 5.57 11.92 1.97
CA GLU A 86 6.97 12.26 1.73
C GLU A 86 7.78 10.98 1.48
N SER A 87 8.76 11.07 0.58
CA SER A 87 9.66 9.97 0.29
C SER A 87 10.58 9.73 1.48
N GLY A 88 10.66 8.49 1.94
CA GLY A 88 11.51 8.16 3.07
C GLY A 88 11.24 6.77 3.62
N PHE A 89 12.04 6.44 4.64
CA PHE A 89 11.88 5.23 5.41
C PHE A 89 11.32 5.56 6.78
N TYR A 90 10.12 5.05 7.04
CA TYR A 90 9.31 5.39 8.19
C TYR A 90 9.15 4.18 9.10
N PHE A 91 9.19 4.43 10.41
CA PHE A 91 8.74 3.49 11.41
C PHE A 91 7.35 3.93 11.87
N VAL A 92 6.36 3.07 11.62
CA VAL A 92 5.00 3.24 12.12
C VAL A 92 4.71 2.12 13.13
N ASN A 93 3.69 2.33 13.95
CA ASN A 93 3.25 1.29 14.87
C ASN A 93 2.96 -0.02 14.08
N PRO A 94 3.49 -1.17 14.50
CA PRO A 94 3.30 -2.47 13.83
C PRO A 94 1.83 -2.85 13.62
N PHE A 95 0.91 -2.31 14.41
CA PHE A 95 -0.53 -2.54 14.26
C PHE A 95 -1.21 -1.66 13.20
N CYS A 96 -0.47 -0.76 12.54
CA CYS A 96 -1.02 0.06 11.47
C CYS A 96 -1.19 -0.75 10.18
N THR A 97 -2.40 -0.75 9.64
CA THR A 97 -2.71 -1.34 8.34
C THR A 97 -2.77 -0.28 7.26
N ALA A 98 -2.14 -0.56 6.11
CA ALA A 98 -2.33 0.26 4.92
C ALA A 98 -3.63 -0.15 4.21
N VAL A 99 -4.33 0.85 3.68
CA VAL A 99 -5.60 0.69 2.96
C VAL A 99 -5.50 1.31 1.56
N ASN A 100 -5.85 0.54 0.54
CA ASN A 100 -6.04 1.01 -0.83
C ASN A 100 -7.07 0.11 -1.52
N PRO A 101 -8.34 0.53 -1.59
CA PRO A 101 -9.42 -0.23 -2.19
C PRO A 101 -9.22 -0.50 -3.69
N ALA A 102 -8.68 0.47 -4.43
CA ALA A 102 -8.47 0.38 -5.87
C ALA A 102 -7.18 -0.35 -6.28
N ALA A 103 -6.47 -0.95 -5.33
CA ALA A 103 -5.17 -1.58 -5.59
C ALA A 103 -5.29 -2.80 -6.54
N LYS A 104 -6.43 -3.50 -6.49
CA LYS A 104 -6.71 -4.68 -7.34
C LYS A 104 -7.35 -4.32 -8.68
N THR A 105 -7.86 -3.09 -8.83
CA THR A 105 -8.60 -2.73 -10.04
C THR A 105 -7.65 -2.26 -11.13
N LYS A 106 -7.74 -2.98 -12.25
CA LYS A 106 -7.05 -2.69 -13.49
C LYS A 106 -8.05 -2.01 -14.43
N LEU A 107 -7.90 -0.71 -14.63
CA LEU A 107 -8.58 0.01 -15.71
C LEU A 107 -7.55 0.24 -16.83
N ASN A 108 -7.98 0.48 -18.06
CA ASN A 108 -7.10 0.81 -19.20
C ASN A 108 -6.43 2.18 -18.99
N GLN A 109 -5.60 2.27 -17.96
CA GLN A 109 -4.99 3.46 -17.43
C GLN A 109 -3.48 3.26 -17.49
N SER A 110 -2.74 4.35 -17.77
CA SER A 110 -1.28 4.32 -17.91
C SER A 110 -0.52 3.75 -16.70
N GLY A 111 -1.13 3.67 -15.50
CA GLY A 111 -0.54 3.04 -14.31
C GLY A 111 -0.72 1.52 -14.21
N ASP A 112 -1.72 0.95 -14.90
CA ASP A 112 -2.10 -0.46 -14.77
C ASP A 112 -1.49 -1.34 -15.88
N VAL A 113 -0.90 -0.73 -16.91
CA VAL A 113 -0.40 -1.40 -18.13
C VAL A 113 0.85 -2.27 -17.95
N ASN A 114 1.46 -2.36 -16.77
CA ASN A 114 2.77 -3.03 -16.64
C ASN A 114 3.00 -3.90 -15.39
N ASN A 115 1.97 -4.31 -14.65
CA ASN A 115 2.19 -5.06 -13.40
C ASN A 115 1.81 -6.54 -13.44
N SER A 116 2.12 -7.24 -14.55
CA SER A 116 2.26 -8.71 -14.53
C SER A 116 3.66 -9.09 -14.04
N LYS A 117 4.06 -8.63 -12.84
CA LYS A 117 5.09 -9.35 -12.07
C LYS A 117 4.42 -10.59 -11.49
N LYS A 118 4.22 -11.58 -12.35
CA LYS A 118 3.71 -12.90 -12.00
C LYS A 118 4.85 -13.64 -11.29
N ASN A 119 4.96 -13.48 -9.97
CA ASN A 119 5.82 -14.34 -9.17
C ASN A 119 5.20 -15.75 -9.20
N ILE A 120 5.67 -16.59 -10.11
CA ILE A 120 5.37 -18.01 -10.13
C ILE A 120 6.11 -18.62 -8.93
N ILE A 121 5.37 -18.96 -7.88
CA ILE A 121 5.91 -19.82 -6.82
C ILE A 121 5.64 -21.24 -7.29
N VAL A 122 6.68 -21.94 -7.72
CA VAL A 122 6.63 -23.39 -8.00
C VAL A 122 6.74 -24.08 -6.64
N SER A 123 5.64 -24.59 -6.10
CA SER A 123 5.71 -25.62 -5.07
C SER A 123 6.20 -26.92 -5.72
N SER A 124 6.92 -27.75 -4.96
CA SER A 124 7.49 -29.03 -5.41
C SER A 124 6.47 -30.07 -5.88
N GLU A 125 5.16 -29.76 -5.79
CA GLU A 125 4.05 -30.56 -6.32
C GLU A 125 3.20 -29.72 -7.28
N GLY A 126 3.75 -29.36 -8.44
CA GLY A 126 3.02 -29.03 -9.67
C GLY A 126 1.93 -27.94 -9.65
N THR A 127 1.68 -27.30 -8.52
CA THR A 127 0.54 -26.41 -8.31
C THR A 127 1.04 -24.99 -8.32
N ALA A 128 0.96 -24.35 -9.48
CA ALA A 128 1.31 -22.95 -9.64
C ALA A 128 0.33 -22.06 -8.86
N VAL A 129 0.66 -21.71 -7.62
CA VAL A 129 -0.07 -20.72 -6.83
C VAL A 129 0.45 -19.33 -7.19
N SER A 130 -0.29 -18.61 -8.02
CA SER A 130 0.00 -17.21 -8.36
C SER A 130 -0.48 -16.27 -7.26
N THR A 131 0.42 -15.87 -6.37
CA THR A 131 0.11 -14.81 -5.38
C THR A 131 0.47 -13.44 -5.98
N GLU A 132 -0.53 -12.72 -6.48
CA GLU A 132 -0.34 -11.31 -6.89
C GLU A 132 -0.10 -10.46 -5.63
N THR A 133 1.13 -9.99 -5.44
CA THR A 133 1.47 -9.04 -4.38
C THR A 133 1.01 -7.64 -4.79
N VAL A 134 -0.25 -7.34 -4.47
CA VAL A 134 -0.84 -6.04 -4.76
C VAL A 134 -0.29 -4.99 -3.79
N SER A 135 0.47 -4.03 -4.32
CA SER A 135 0.98 -2.89 -3.55
C SER A 135 -0.18 -2.02 -3.08
N LYS A 136 -0.33 -1.85 -1.76
CA LYS A 136 -1.33 -0.96 -1.16
C LYS A 136 -0.93 0.53 -1.20
N LYS A 137 0.12 0.88 -1.96
CA LYS A 137 0.56 2.26 -2.14
C LYS A 137 -0.34 2.98 -3.14
N LEU A 138 -0.50 4.27 -2.94
CA LEU A 138 -1.27 5.16 -3.79
C LEU A 138 -0.33 6.04 -4.60
N SER A 139 -0.48 6.08 -5.92
CA SER A 139 0.31 6.98 -6.77
C SER A 139 -0.23 8.41 -6.69
N LEU A 140 0.65 9.37 -6.48
CA LEU A 140 0.34 10.81 -6.54
C LEU A 140 0.71 11.43 -7.91
N LYS A 141 1.12 10.59 -8.86
CA LYS A 141 1.46 11.04 -10.22
C LYS A 141 0.20 11.36 -11.00
N ALA A 142 0.33 12.24 -12.00
CA ALA A 142 -0.70 12.41 -13.01
C ALA A 142 -0.82 11.12 -13.82
N MET A 143 -2.04 10.65 -14.04
CA MET A 143 -2.34 9.43 -14.75
C MET A 143 -3.43 9.69 -15.78
N THR A 144 -3.32 9.03 -16.94
CA THR A 144 -4.31 9.13 -18.00
C THR A 144 -5.24 7.93 -17.96
N LEU A 145 -6.54 8.19 -17.75
CA LEU A 145 -7.64 7.25 -17.93
C LEU A 145 -8.10 7.30 -19.39
N ASN A 146 -8.16 6.16 -20.05
CA ASN A 146 -8.73 6.00 -21.38
C ASN A 146 -9.95 5.09 -21.29
N ASN A 147 -11.13 5.59 -21.67
CA ASN A 147 -12.38 4.83 -21.56
C ASN A 147 -12.83 4.15 -22.87
N ASN A 148 -11.87 3.86 -23.75
CA ASN A 148 -12.10 3.28 -25.08
C ASN A 148 -13.15 4.08 -25.89
N ARG A 149 -13.50 3.60 -27.08
CA ARG A 149 -14.56 4.21 -27.90
C ARG A 149 -15.91 3.68 -27.44
N GLN A 150 -16.87 4.56 -27.21
CA GLN A 150 -18.25 4.21 -26.86
C GLN A 150 -19.21 4.75 -27.92
N LYS A 151 -20.20 3.93 -28.27
CA LYS A 151 -21.28 4.29 -29.20
C LYS A 151 -22.44 4.88 -28.41
N ILE A 152 -22.76 6.15 -28.66
CA ILE A 152 -23.79 6.91 -27.95
C ILE A 152 -24.63 7.65 -28.99
N ASN A 153 -25.92 7.79 -28.71
CA ASN A 153 -26.82 8.53 -29.60
C ASN A 153 -26.76 10.03 -29.28
N ASP A 154 -26.75 10.82 -30.35
CA ASP A 154 -26.81 12.28 -30.28
C ASP A 154 -28.25 12.79 -30.06
N CYS A 155 -28.46 14.11 -29.96
CA CYS A 155 -29.81 14.66 -29.76
C CYS A 155 -30.80 14.27 -30.88
N LEU A 156 -30.30 14.08 -32.11
CA LEU A 156 -31.07 13.64 -33.28
C LEU A 156 -31.24 12.11 -33.38
N GLY A 157 -30.70 11.36 -32.41
CA GLY A 157 -30.74 9.88 -32.42
C GLY A 157 -29.69 9.23 -33.31
N ASN A 158 -28.80 10.01 -33.94
CA ASN A 158 -27.69 9.49 -34.73
C ASN A 158 -26.67 8.79 -33.83
N PRO A 159 -26.21 7.57 -34.15
CA PRO A 159 -25.18 6.91 -33.38
C PRO A 159 -23.80 7.49 -33.68
N VAL A 160 -23.15 8.08 -32.67
CA VAL A 160 -21.81 8.64 -32.74
C VAL A 160 -20.84 7.81 -31.89
N GLU A 161 -19.62 7.61 -32.39
CA GLU A 161 -18.55 6.93 -31.65
C GLU A 161 -17.56 7.95 -31.08
N ILE A 162 -17.45 8.01 -29.75
CA ILE A 162 -16.62 8.99 -29.06
C ILE A 162 -15.66 8.26 -28.12
N GLY A 163 -14.38 8.65 -28.18
CA GLY A 163 -13.37 8.23 -27.22
C GLY A 163 -12.93 9.42 -26.37
N ILE A 164 -12.75 9.20 -25.07
CA ILE A 164 -12.30 10.23 -24.14
C ILE A 164 -11.04 9.77 -23.38
N ALA A 165 -10.10 10.70 -23.23
CA ALA A 165 -8.95 10.56 -22.36
C ALA A 165 -9.01 11.64 -21.28
N VAL A 166 -8.90 11.22 -20.02
CA VAL A 166 -8.96 12.13 -18.85
C VAL A 166 -7.66 12.01 -18.06
N ILE A 167 -6.97 13.12 -17.88
CA ILE A 167 -5.77 13.21 -17.04
C ILE A 167 -6.19 13.62 -15.64
N TRP A 168 -5.80 12.84 -14.63
CA TRP A 168 -6.14 13.11 -13.25
C TRP A 168 -4.99 12.76 -12.29
N ARG A 169 -5.06 13.31 -11.08
CA ARG A 169 -4.08 13.09 -10.00
C ARG A 169 -4.82 13.04 -8.66
N VAL A 170 -4.39 12.17 -7.75
CA VAL A 170 -4.87 12.20 -6.36
C VAL A 170 -4.26 13.40 -5.62
N VAL A 171 -5.11 14.31 -5.16
CA VAL A 171 -4.70 15.45 -4.32
C VAL A 171 -4.83 15.11 -2.84
N ASP A 172 -6.01 14.62 -2.44
CA ASP A 172 -6.34 14.17 -1.09
C ASP A 172 -6.49 12.65 -1.06
N THR A 173 -5.57 11.98 -0.36
CA THR A 173 -5.52 10.51 -0.33
C THR A 173 -6.56 9.90 0.60
N ALA A 174 -6.92 10.62 1.68
CA ALA A 174 -7.89 10.14 2.64
C ALA A 174 -9.28 10.12 2.00
N LYS A 175 -9.64 11.17 1.26
CA LYS A 175 -10.89 11.21 0.51
C LYS A 175 -10.96 10.14 -0.56
N ALA A 176 -9.90 9.99 -1.35
CA ALA A 176 -9.85 8.99 -2.41
C ALA A 176 -10.06 7.55 -1.89
N VAL A 177 -9.64 7.25 -0.66
CA VAL A 177 -9.73 5.90 -0.08
C VAL A 177 -11.00 5.67 0.73
N PHE A 178 -11.54 6.70 1.40
CA PHE A 178 -12.65 6.52 2.36
C PHE A 178 -13.98 7.15 1.93
N GLU A 179 -14.00 8.13 1.04
CA GLU A 179 -15.27 8.73 0.58
C GLU A 179 -15.92 7.91 -0.54
N VAL A 180 -15.15 7.05 -1.20
CA VAL A 180 -15.61 6.25 -2.35
C VAL A 180 -15.02 4.85 -2.25
N ASP A 181 -15.83 3.83 -2.53
CA ASP A 181 -15.42 2.42 -2.49
C ASP A 181 -14.23 2.13 -3.40
N ASN A 182 -14.27 2.66 -4.63
CA ASN A 182 -13.18 2.59 -5.57
C ASN A 182 -13.08 3.87 -6.41
N TYR A 183 -12.13 4.73 -6.06
CA TYR A 183 -11.93 6.01 -6.75
C TYR A 183 -11.61 5.86 -8.25
N LYS A 184 -10.95 4.77 -8.68
CA LYS A 184 -10.64 4.55 -10.10
C LYS A 184 -11.91 4.26 -10.90
N GLU A 185 -12.73 3.34 -10.42
CA GLU A 185 -13.98 2.93 -11.05
C GLU A 185 -15.01 4.06 -11.02
N TYR A 186 -15.12 4.73 -9.87
CA TYR A 186 -15.96 5.90 -9.72
C TYR A 186 -15.63 6.99 -10.74
N LEU A 187 -14.33 7.31 -10.93
CA LEU A 187 -13.93 8.30 -11.93
C LEU A 187 -14.34 7.86 -13.34
N SER A 188 -14.12 6.59 -13.69
CA SER A 188 -14.51 6.04 -14.99
C SER A 188 -16.01 6.17 -15.24
N LEU A 189 -16.83 5.79 -14.27
CA LEU A 189 -18.29 5.83 -14.38
C LEU A 189 -18.82 7.26 -14.46
N GLN A 190 -18.22 8.19 -13.70
CA GLN A 190 -18.59 9.61 -13.75
C GLN A 190 -18.21 10.24 -15.09
N CYS A 191 -17.03 9.93 -15.62
CA CYS A 191 -16.62 10.38 -16.96
C CYS A 191 -17.59 9.89 -18.03
N ASP A 192 -18.04 8.64 -17.95
CA ASP A 192 -19.00 8.08 -18.92
C ASP A 192 -20.39 8.70 -18.82
N SER A 193 -20.85 8.93 -17.60
CA SER A 193 -22.15 9.56 -17.33
C SER A 193 -22.15 11.01 -17.81
N ALA A 194 -21.08 11.75 -17.52
CA ALA A 194 -20.89 13.12 -17.99
C ALA A 194 -20.80 13.18 -19.52
N LEU A 195 -20.03 12.30 -20.14
CA LEU A 195 -19.92 12.24 -21.61
C LEU A 195 -21.27 11.97 -22.25
N ARG A 196 -22.04 10.97 -21.78
CA ARG A 196 -23.38 10.69 -22.31
C ARG A 196 -24.33 11.89 -22.18
N ASN A 197 -24.27 12.60 -21.07
CA ASN A 197 -25.11 13.79 -20.85
C ASN A 197 -24.72 14.95 -21.78
N ILE A 198 -23.42 15.15 -22.02
CA ILE A 198 -22.93 16.22 -22.91
C ILE A 198 -23.28 15.91 -24.36
N VAL A 199 -23.04 14.69 -24.81
CA VAL A 199 -23.29 14.29 -26.21
C VAL A 199 -24.75 14.50 -26.57
N ARG A 200 -25.71 14.11 -25.71
CA ARG A 200 -27.14 14.31 -25.93
C ARG A 200 -27.59 15.76 -26.17
N ILE A 201 -26.74 16.77 -25.91
CA ILE A 201 -27.07 18.19 -26.08
C ILE A 201 -26.64 18.70 -27.46
N TYR A 202 -25.72 18.01 -28.14
CA TYR A 202 -25.22 18.43 -29.46
C TYR A 202 -26.06 17.79 -30.60
N PRO A 203 -26.15 18.43 -31.77
CA PRO A 203 -26.82 17.89 -32.96
C PRO A 203 -25.93 17.05 -33.88
#